data_AF-A0A7C1WD34-F1
#
_entry.id   AF-A0A7C1WD34-F1
#
_cell.length_a   1.000
_cell.length_b   1.000
_cell.length_c   1.000
_cell.angle_alpha   90.00
_cell.angle_beta   90.00
_cell.angle_gamma   90.00
#
_symmetry.space_group_name_H-M   'P 1'
#
loop_
_entity.id
_entity.type
_entity.pdbx_description
1 polymer ?
#
loop_
_entity_poly.entity_id
_entity_poly.type
_entity_poly.pdbx_seq_one_letter_code
_entity_poly.pdbx_strand_id
1 'polypeptide(L)'
;MLKGTYIKGDSISLEATSPTDFTGWKIRCEIFDDANSIKLATQNSGGSDDQIKVDSVSASKSIFTIKVPAGDTAKFKLHAKIEIEVETDNMVGGSPEVLILLQDEIHFKVKKINWTDPTA
;
A
#
# COMPACT_ATOMS: atom_id res chain seq x y z
N MET A 1 -11.23 0.88 -3.71
CA MET A 1 -11.04 0.14 -4.97
C MET A 1 -9.72 0.54 -5.59
N LEU A 2 -8.71 -0.29 -5.34
CA LEU A 2 -7.42 -0.20 -6.03
C LEU A 2 -7.64 -0.40 -7.53
N LYS A 3 -7.10 0.50 -8.36
CA LYS A 3 -7.20 0.41 -9.82
C LYS A 3 -5.85 0.04 -10.39
N GLY A 4 -5.78 -1.10 -11.07
CA GLY A 4 -4.56 -1.51 -11.76
C GLY A 4 -4.58 -2.96 -12.20
N THR A 5 -3.66 -3.30 -13.11
CA THR A 5 -3.22 -4.69 -13.31
C THR A 5 -1.86 -4.83 -12.65
N TYR A 6 -1.75 -5.73 -11.68
CA TYR A 6 -0.52 -5.95 -10.93
C TYR A 6 0.14 -7.24 -11.42
N ILE A 7 1.42 -7.18 -11.78
CA ILE A 7 2.16 -8.36 -12.20
C ILE A 7 2.97 -8.86 -11.01
N LYS A 8 2.85 -10.16 -10.74
CA LYS A 8 3.64 -10.81 -9.68
C LYS A 8 5.14 -10.70 -10.01
N GLY A 9 5.91 -10.21 -9.04
CA GLY A 9 7.36 -10.03 -9.18
C GLY A 9 7.77 -8.71 -9.82
N ASP A 10 6.83 -7.81 -10.11
CA ASP A 10 7.12 -6.42 -10.46
C ASP A 10 6.86 -5.50 -9.25
N SER A 11 7.52 -4.34 -9.24
CA SER A 11 7.18 -3.29 -8.28
C SER A 11 5.82 -2.70 -8.64
N ILE A 12 5.00 -2.42 -7.62
CA ILE A 12 3.67 -1.83 -7.81
C ILE A 12 3.51 -0.55 -6.99
N SER A 13 2.70 0.37 -7.52
CA SER A 13 2.28 1.59 -6.83
C SER A 13 0.76 1.58 -6.67
N LEU A 14 0.30 1.79 -5.45
CA LEU A 14 -1.12 1.80 -5.09
C LEU A 14 -1.46 3.21 -4.60
N GLU A 15 -2.34 3.89 -5.32
CA GLU A 15 -2.87 5.19 -4.89
C GLU A 15 -4.11 4.97 -4.03
N ALA A 16 -4.16 5.67 -2.90
CA ALA A 16 -5.35 5.76 -2.06
C ALA A 16 -5.69 7.22 -1.78
N THR A 17 -6.99 7.49 -1.75
CA THR A 17 -7.55 8.83 -1.56
C THR A 17 -8.54 8.83 -0.41
N SER A 18 -8.51 9.87 0.42
CA SER A 18 -9.47 10.11 1.50
C SER A 18 -9.99 11.53 1.44
N PRO A 19 -11.27 11.81 1.78
CA PRO A 19 -11.75 13.19 1.93
C PRO A 19 -11.23 13.91 3.19
N THR A 20 -10.45 13.22 4.04
CA THR A 20 -9.93 13.74 5.31
C THR A 20 -8.51 14.30 5.14
N ASP A 21 -8.18 15.36 5.89
CA ASP A 21 -6.82 15.88 6.06
C ASP A 21 -6.01 14.96 6.99
N PHE A 22 -4.91 14.39 6.48
CA PHE A 22 -4.02 13.49 7.22
C PHE A 22 -2.69 14.14 7.58
N THR A 23 -2.63 15.48 7.67
CA THR A 23 -1.39 16.21 7.98
C THR A 23 -0.84 15.72 9.31
N GLY A 24 0.38 15.17 9.28
CA GLY A 24 1.07 14.67 10.47
C GLY A 24 0.59 13.30 10.99
N TRP A 25 -0.46 12.73 10.39
CA TRP A 25 -0.96 11.42 10.77
C TRP A 25 -0.01 10.31 10.33
N LYS A 26 -0.15 9.16 10.99
CA LYS A 26 0.65 7.97 10.73
C LYS A 26 -0.14 7.06 9.79
N ILE A 27 0.48 6.62 8.69
CA ILE A 27 -0.18 5.70 7.74
C ILE A 27 0.55 4.36 7.80
N ARG A 28 -0.22 3.27 7.93
CA ARG A 28 0.27 1.89 7.90
C ARG A 28 -0.51 1.11 6.84
N CYS A 29 0.19 0.22 6.16
CA CYS A 29 -0.38 -0.68 5.17
C CYS A 29 0.11 -2.09 5.44
N GLU A 30 -0.81 -3.05 5.46
CA GLU A 30 -0.48 -4.47 5.44
C GLU A 30 -1.04 -5.10 4.16
N ILE A 31 -0.19 -5.81 3.43
CA ILE A 31 -0.60 -6.65 2.30
C ILE A 31 -0.32 -8.09 2.69
N PHE A 32 -1.32 -8.96 2.61
CA PHE A 32 -1.20 -10.31 3.17
C PHE A 32 -1.98 -11.37 2.39
N ASP A 33 -1.45 -12.59 2.39
CA ASP A 33 -2.17 -13.82 2.06
C ASP A 33 -2.05 -14.81 3.24
N ASP A 34 -2.46 -16.06 3.06
CA ASP A 34 -2.41 -17.05 4.15
C ASP A 34 -0.99 -17.37 4.66
N ALA A 35 0.05 -17.04 3.90
CA ALA A 35 1.43 -17.44 4.16
C ALA A 35 2.42 -16.26 4.26
N ASN A 36 2.11 -15.13 3.64
CA ASN A 36 3.00 -13.99 3.50
C ASN A 36 2.31 -12.71 3.98
N SER A 37 3.10 -11.80 4.56
CA SER A 37 2.67 -10.44 4.90
C SER A 37 3.80 -9.44 4.61
N ILE A 38 3.43 -8.28 4.11
CA ILE A 38 4.29 -7.09 3.98
C ILE A 38 3.66 -6.00 4.81
N LYS A 39 4.48 -5.37 5.66
CA LYS A 39 4.09 -4.21 6.46
C LYS A 39 4.89 -3.01 6.00
N LEU A 40 4.18 -1.98 5.57
CA LEU A 40 4.73 -0.71 5.10
C LEU A 40 4.16 0.41 5.96
N ALA A 41 4.95 1.45 6.18
CA ALA A 41 4.49 2.59 6.96
C ALA A 41 5.20 3.87 6.53
N THR A 42 4.60 5.02 6.84
CA THR A 42 5.28 6.33 6.75
C THR A 42 6.45 6.42 7.74
N GLN A 43 7.37 7.35 7.52
CA GLN A 43 8.54 7.53 8.38
C GLN A 43 8.18 7.81 9.84
N ASN A 44 7.15 8.62 10.10
CA ASN A 44 6.63 8.92 11.44
C ASN A 44 5.95 7.72 12.14
N SER A 45 5.86 6.57 11.46
CA SER A 45 5.27 5.31 11.94
C SER A 45 6.29 4.18 12.08
N GLY A 46 7.59 4.48 11.96
CA GLY A 46 8.66 3.48 11.98
C GLY A 46 8.94 2.80 10.64
N GLY A 47 8.33 3.30 9.55
CA GLY A 47 8.62 2.86 8.18
C GLY A 47 9.49 3.85 7.42
N SER A 48 9.18 4.08 6.14
CA SER A 48 9.88 5.02 5.27
C SER A 48 8.92 5.69 4.29
N ASP A 49 9.14 6.97 4.00
CA ASP A 49 8.36 7.70 2.99
C ASP A 49 8.63 7.23 1.55
N ASP A 50 9.66 6.41 1.35
CA ASP A 50 9.84 5.66 0.10
C ASP A 50 8.84 4.51 -0.04
N GLN A 51 8.33 3.98 1.08
CA GLN A 51 7.32 2.93 1.12
C GLN A 51 5.91 3.52 1.02
N ILE A 52 5.62 4.56 1.80
CA ILE A 52 4.34 5.28 1.74
C ILE A 52 4.62 6.77 1.60
N LYS A 53 4.41 7.29 0.40
CA LYS A 53 4.60 8.71 0.11
C LYS A 53 3.26 9.42 0.18
N VAL A 54 3.15 10.40 1.06
CA VAL A 54 2.02 11.33 1.07
C VAL A 54 2.23 12.33 -0.08
N ASP A 55 1.38 12.26 -1.11
CA ASP A 55 1.55 13.04 -2.34
C ASP A 55 0.89 14.41 -2.24
N SER A 56 -0.27 14.48 -1.58
CA SER A 56 -0.96 15.75 -1.30
C SER A 56 -1.90 15.61 -0.12
N VAL A 57 -2.07 16.69 0.64
CA VAL A 57 -2.99 16.76 1.77
C VAL A 57 -3.74 18.08 1.71
N SER A 58 -5.07 18.02 1.90
CA SER A 58 -5.93 19.20 1.98
C SER A 58 -7.17 18.87 2.81
N ALA A 59 -7.87 19.92 3.26
CA ALA A 59 -9.13 19.80 4.01
C ALA A 59 -10.26 19.05 3.28
N SER A 60 -10.14 18.83 1.97
CA SER A 60 -11.17 18.17 1.16
C SER A 60 -10.73 16.84 0.55
N LYS A 61 -9.42 16.59 0.48
CA LYS A 61 -8.83 15.42 -0.16
C LYS A 61 -7.37 15.27 0.23
N SER A 62 -7.00 14.08 0.69
CA SER A 62 -5.63 13.61 0.82
C SER A 62 -5.37 12.46 -0.16
N ILE A 63 -4.16 12.40 -0.70
CA ILE A 63 -3.69 11.38 -1.64
C ILE A 63 -2.33 10.89 -1.17
N PHE A 64 -2.15 9.57 -1.14
CA PHE A 64 -0.86 8.95 -0.89
C PHE A 64 -0.67 7.72 -1.77
N THR A 65 0.61 7.42 -2.01
CA THR A 65 1.05 6.28 -2.81
C THR A 65 1.80 5.29 -1.92
N ILE A 66 1.35 4.04 -1.93
CA ILE A 66 2.08 2.91 -1.36
C ILE A 66 2.92 2.27 -2.46
N LYS A 67 4.22 2.14 -2.25
CA LYS A 67 5.15 1.48 -3.16
C LYS A 67 5.55 0.13 -2.59
N VAL A 68 5.27 -0.93 -3.33
CA VAL A 68 5.64 -2.30 -2.96
C VAL A 68 6.73 -2.77 -3.93
N PRO A 69 7.91 -3.19 -3.43
CA PRO A 69 9.00 -3.60 -4.31
C PRO A 69 8.75 -4.99 -4.92
N ALA A 70 9.30 -5.20 -6.11
CA ALA A 70 9.25 -6.45 -6.88
C ALA A 70 9.54 -7.72 -6.08
N GLY A 71 10.60 -7.69 -5.23
CA GLY A 71 11.00 -8.85 -4.43
C GLY A 71 9.95 -9.27 -3.40
N ASP A 72 9.08 -8.36 -2.98
CA ASP A 72 8.02 -8.68 -2.03
C ASP A 72 6.74 -9.15 -2.74
N THR A 73 6.37 -8.56 -3.88
CA THR A 73 5.21 -9.03 -4.66
C THR A 73 5.42 -10.44 -5.22
N ALA A 74 6.67 -10.85 -5.46
CA ALA A 74 7.02 -12.21 -5.88
C ALA A 74 6.64 -13.31 -4.87
N LYS A 75 6.41 -12.97 -3.60
CA LYS A 75 6.14 -13.94 -2.52
C LYS A 75 4.67 -14.37 -2.47
N PHE A 76 3.75 -13.49 -2.82
CA PHE A 76 2.31 -13.75 -2.70
C PHE A 76 1.77 -14.77 -3.70
N LYS A 77 0.64 -15.37 -3.36
CA LYS A 77 -0.25 -16.03 -4.33
C LYS A 77 -0.79 -15.00 -5.36
N LEU A 78 -1.66 -15.45 -6.27
CA LEU A 78 -2.32 -14.56 -7.23
C LEU A 78 -3.33 -13.59 -6.58
N HIS A 79 -3.69 -13.86 -5.32
CA HIS A 79 -4.63 -13.08 -4.55
C HIS A 79 -3.96 -12.69 -3.23
N ALA A 80 -4.02 -11.41 -2.88
CA ALA A 80 -3.64 -10.90 -1.58
C ALA A 80 -4.70 -9.90 -1.12
N LYS A 81 -4.82 -9.72 0.19
CA LYS A 81 -5.62 -8.66 0.79
C LYS A 81 -4.73 -7.48 1.11
N ILE A 82 -5.31 -6.29 1.10
CA ILE A 82 -4.67 -5.08 1.58
C ILE A 82 -5.55 -4.42 2.63
N GLU A 83 -4.92 -3.95 3.68
CA GLU A 83 -5.52 -3.09 4.69
C GLU A 83 -4.65 -1.85 4.86
N ILE A 84 -5.29 -0.69 4.90
CA ILE A 84 -4.65 0.59 5.16
C ILE A 84 -5.30 1.21 6.38
N GLU A 85 -4.48 1.51 7.38
CA GLU A 85 -4.88 2.18 8.60
C GLU A 85 -4.22 3.55 8.68
N VAL A 86 -4.94 4.49 9.29
CA VAL A 86 -4.40 5.78 9.70
C VAL A 86 -4.56 5.94 11.21
N GLU A 87 -3.47 6.34 11.87
CA GLU A 87 -3.48 6.71 13.29
C GLU A 87 -3.48 8.24 13.37
N THR A 88 -4.54 8.78 13.96
CA THR A 88 -4.80 10.21 14.08
C THR A 88 -3.96 10.83 15.20
N ASP A 89 -3.86 12.15 15.20
CA ASP A 89 -3.32 12.92 16.33
C ASP A 89 -4.35 13.13 17.46
N ASN A 90 -5.62 12.77 17.22
CA ASN A 90 -6.67 12.86 18.21
C ASN A 90 -6.53 11.75 19.26
N MET A 91 -6.55 12.14 20.54
CA MET A 91 -6.40 11.23 21.66
C MET A 91 -7.76 10.93 22.29
N VAL A 92 -8.24 9.69 22.11
CA VAL A 92 -9.49 9.22 22.72
C VAL A 92 -9.15 8.26 23.86
N GLY A 93 -9.53 8.61 25.09
CA GLY A 93 -9.25 7.78 26.27
C GLY A 93 -7.75 7.59 26.57
N GLY A 94 -6.89 8.52 26.11
CA GLY A 94 -5.45 8.48 26.33
C GLY A 94 -4.65 7.69 25.28
N SER A 95 -5.27 7.25 24.19
CA SER A 95 -4.61 6.62 23.05
C SER A 95 -5.00 7.31 21.74
N PRO A 96 -4.12 7.32 20.72
CA PRO A 96 -4.50 7.86 19.42
C PRO A 96 -5.60 7.01 18.80
N GLU A 97 -6.56 7.66 18.14
CA GLU A 97 -7.59 6.97 17.39
C GLU A 97 -7.00 6.35 16.12
N VAL A 98 -7.33 5.08 15.84
CA VAL A 98 -6.93 4.35 14.63
C VAL A 98 -8.16 4.08 13.78
N LEU A 99 -8.08 4.46 12.51
CA LEU A 99 -9.16 4.33 11.54
C LEU A 99 -8.72 3.45 10.37
N ILE A 100 -9.58 2.51 9.99
CA ILE A 100 -9.40 1.73 8.75
C ILE A 100 -9.84 2.61 7.59
N LEU A 101 -8.89 2.96 6.71
CA LEU A 101 -9.14 3.77 5.53
C LEU A 101 -9.57 2.91 4.33
N LEU A 102 -8.93 1.76 4.15
CA LEU A 102 -9.22 0.87 3.03
C LEU A 102 -9.00 -0.58 3.45
N GLN A 103 -9.94 -1.44 3.04
CA GLN A 103 -9.74 -2.88 2.92
C GLN A 103 -10.12 -3.27 1.49
N ASP A 104 -9.23 -4.01 0.81
CA ASP A 104 -9.45 -4.40 -0.59
C ASP A 104 -8.70 -5.71 -0.91
N GLU A 105 -8.89 -6.20 -2.14
CA GLU A 105 -8.14 -7.35 -2.67
C GLU A 105 -7.24 -6.92 -3.84
N ILE A 106 -6.01 -7.44 -3.85
CA ILE A 106 -5.04 -7.28 -4.93
C ILE A 106 -5.01 -8.57 -5.73
N HIS A 107 -5.33 -8.45 -7.02
CA HIS A 107 -5.28 -9.56 -7.97
C HIS A 107 -4.02 -9.44 -8.82
N PHE A 108 -3.05 -10.32 -8.58
CA PHE A 108 -1.84 -10.41 -9.38
C PHE A 108 -2.06 -11.29 -10.61
N LYS A 109 -1.44 -10.90 -11.73
CA LYS A 109 -1.26 -11.75 -12.91
C LYS A 109 0.14 -12.35 -12.91
N VAL A 110 0.26 -13.56 -13.45
CA VAL A 110 1.57 -14.16 -13.75
C VAL A 110 2.27 -13.33 -14.84
N LYS A 111 3.58 -13.15 -14.70
CA LYS A 111 4.42 -12.48 -15.71
C LYS A 111 4.23 -13.11 -17.10
N LYS A 112 4.04 -12.28 -18.13
CA LYS A 112 3.96 -12.72 -19.54
C LYS A 112 5.35 -13.23 -19.98
N ILE A 113 5.38 -14.25 -20.83
CA ILE A 113 6.62 -14.86 -21.35
C ILE A 113 7.49 -13.79 -22.02
N ASN A 114 8.75 -13.70 -21.61
CA ASN A 114 9.79 -13.01 -22.37
C ASN A 114 10.18 -13.95 -23.52
N TRP A 115 9.77 -13.63 -24.73
CA TRP A 115 10.38 -14.24 -25.91
C TRP A 115 11.79 -13.67 -26.03
N THR A 116 12.81 -14.46 -25.73
CA THR A 116 14.14 -14.18 -26.25
C THR A 116 14.07 -14.42 -27.75
N ASP A 117 14.50 -13.45 -28.54
CA ASP A 117 14.64 -13.63 -29.98
C ASP A 117 15.47 -14.90 -30.24
N PRO A 118 14.95 -15.92 -30.93
CA PRO A 118 15.70 -17.14 -31.21
C PRO A 118 16.89 -16.92 -32.14
N THR A 119 17.11 -15.68 -32.63
CA THR A 119 18.21 -15.30 -33.52
C THR A 119 19.28 -14.40 -32.88
N ALA A 120 19.20 -14.11 -31.58
CA ALA A 120 20.23 -13.34 -30.85
C ALA A 120 21.41 -14.20 -30.36
#